data_AF-A0A962IU91-F1
#
_entry.id   AF-A0A962IU91-F1
#
_cell.length_a   1.000
_cell.length_b   1.000
_cell.length_c   1.000
_cell.angle_alpha   90.00
_cell.angle_beta   90.00
_cell.angle_gamma   90.00
#
_symmetry.space_group_name_H-M   'P 1'
#
loop_
_entity.id
_entity.type
_entity.pdbx_description
1 polymer ?
#
loop_
_entity_poly.entity_id
_entity_poly.type
_entity_poly.pdbx_seq_one_letter_code
_entity_poly.pdbx_strand_id
1 'polypeptide(L)'
;MPFLKTHPSWLTALVLAANVITWSAVTQAQEVTLFHPGQSAWEWILTPSDHEGAKKFRQGTLCRDCQGGEEAEMGAGIMAGSPLEPDAANTSGPAHLVLSTAFAINPETLTFTTQIPAAIKGKDFTLTLMLANESLKEAARAGCWGACHRDNKGMPADAGLEKYLPASRPKLSRTGGGTTLVDAESLQRLIQEEQFMELLRVSVAGNKATLQREYLLDERHELAADNSTVTLQGDELIISRPLRTSGPGISLQPGKFPMAFAIHTNGSEGRHHLVSFEYDLLITDAEGGPSAHLQTE
;
A
#
# COMPACT_ATOMS: atom_id res chain seq x y z
N MET A 1 -12.25 -52.10 -47.74
CA MET A 1 -12.23 -51.70 -46.32
C MET A 1 -10.87 -51.07 -46.04
N PRO A 2 -10.76 -49.74 -45.92
CA PRO A 2 -9.47 -49.11 -45.65
C PRO A 2 -9.17 -49.14 -44.16
N PHE A 3 -7.92 -49.45 -43.83
CA PHE A 3 -7.34 -49.37 -42.49
C PHE A 3 -7.27 -47.89 -42.05
N LEU A 4 -7.99 -47.50 -41.00
CA LEU A 4 -7.72 -46.27 -40.26
C LEU A 4 -6.59 -46.52 -39.25
N LYS A 5 -5.43 -45.92 -39.49
CA LYS A 5 -4.40 -45.73 -38.46
C LYS A 5 -4.81 -44.55 -37.58
N THR A 6 -5.14 -44.83 -36.32
CA THR A 6 -5.28 -43.80 -35.28
C THR A 6 -3.89 -43.43 -34.77
N HIS A 7 -3.47 -42.18 -35.00
CA HIS A 7 -2.32 -41.60 -34.29
C HIS A 7 -2.76 -41.19 -32.88
N PRO A 8 -1.99 -41.48 -31.82
CA PRO A 8 -2.24 -40.90 -30.52
C PRO A 8 -1.85 -39.42 -30.56
N SER A 9 -2.82 -38.54 -30.36
CA SER A 9 -2.60 -37.12 -30.13
C SER A 9 -1.93 -36.93 -28.77
N TRP A 10 -0.64 -36.60 -28.78
CA TRP A 10 0.07 -36.17 -27.59
C TRP A 10 -0.36 -34.73 -27.34
N LEU A 11 -1.37 -34.55 -26.50
CA LEU A 11 -1.68 -33.24 -25.92
C LEU A 11 -0.55 -32.94 -24.94
N THR A 12 0.49 -32.28 -25.42
CA THR A 12 1.39 -31.48 -24.60
C THR A 12 0.52 -30.43 -23.92
N ALA A 13 0.16 -30.66 -22.66
CA ALA A 13 -0.33 -29.60 -21.80
C ALA A 13 0.83 -28.60 -21.66
N LEU A 14 0.72 -27.48 -22.38
CA LEU A 14 1.57 -26.33 -22.15
C LEU A 14 1.20 -25.82 -20.75
N VAL A 15 2.00 -26.19 -19.76
CA VAL A 15 2.00 -25.46 -18.48
C VAL A 15 2.42 -24.05 -18.87
N LEU A 16 1.48 -23.10 -18.86
CA LEU A 16 1.80 -21.68 -18.87
C LEU A 16 2.71 -21.46 -17.66
N ALA A 17 4.01 -21.33 -17.90
CA ALA A 17 4.97 -20.95 -16.89
C ALA A 17 4.47 -19.67 -16.22
N ALA A 18 4.54 -19.62 -14.89
CA ALA A 18 4.13 -18.49 -14.09
C ALA A 18 4.60 -17.16 -14.71
N ASN A 19 3.66 -16.25 -14.99
CA ASN A 19 3.94 -14.89 -15.46
C ASN A 19 4.60 -14.07 -14.33
N VAL A 20 5.81 -14.45 -13.94
CA VAL A 20 6.68 -13.65 -13.09
C VAL A 20 7.32 -12.60 -14.01
N ILE A 21 6.94 -11.34 -13.84
CA ILE A 21 7.60 -10.24 -14.55
C ILE A 21 8.91 -9.93 -13.82
N THR A 22 10.03 -10.21 -14.48
CA THR A 22 11.33 -9.67 -14.10
C THR A 22 11.50 -8.27 -14.69
N TRP A 23 12.34 -7.44 -14.09
CA TRP A 23 12.50 -6.04 -14.49
C TRP A 23 12.89 -5.87 -15.96
N SER A 24 13.71 -6.79 -16.49
CA SER A 24 14.11 -6.79 -17.91
C SER A 24 12.93 -6.94 -18.89
N ALA A 25 11.79 -7.47 -18.43
CA ALA A 25 10.57 -7.64 -19.22
C ALA A 25 9.59 -6.46 -19.05
N VAL A 26 9.86 -5.52 -18.14
CA VAL A 26 9.03 -4.33 -17.93
C VAL A 26 9.21 -3.38 -19.10
N THR A 27 8.14 -3.19 -19.88
CA THR A 27 8.11 -2.26 -21.02
C THR A 27 7.54 -0.89 -20.65
N GLN A 28 6.72 -0.83 -19.59
CA GLN A 28 6.14 0.40 -19.07
C GLN A 28 6.15 0.36 -17.54
N ALA A 29 7.16 0.98 -16.94
CA ALA A 29 7.19 1.19 -15.50
C ALA A 29 6.34 2.40 -15.13
N GLN A 30 5.74 2.34 -13.95
CA GLN A 30 4.96 3.41 -13.34
C GLN A 30 5.74 3.97 -12.16
N GLU A 31 5.75 5.29 -12.02
CA GLU A 31 6.49 5.96 -10.96
C GLU A 31 5.55 6.31 -9.80
N VAL A 32 5.99 5.92 -8.59
CA VAL A 32 5.33 6.26 -7.34
C VAL A 32 6.29 7.10 -6.51
N THR A 33 5.95 8.36 -6.28
CA THR A 33 6.72 9.23 -5.41
C THR A 33 6.26 9.06 -3.97
N LEU A 34 7.20 8.81 -3.06
CA LEU A 34 6.99 8.77 -1.63
C LEU A 34 7.74 9.91 -0.98
N PHE A 35 7.17 10.47 0.07
CA PHE A 35 7.75 11.59 0.82
C PHE A 35 7.38 11.49 2.30
N HIS A 36 8.07 12.24 3.16
CA HIS A 36 7.75 12.27 4.58
C HIS A 36 6.44 13.04 4.85
N PRO A 37 5.44 12.44 5.52
CA PRO A 37 4.16 13.11 5.79
C PRO A 37 4.21 14.04 7.02
N GLY A 38 5.27 13.94 7.82
CA GLY A 38 5.41 14.62 9.11
C GLY A 38 4.26 14.27 10.05
N GLN A 39 3.75 15.29 10.76
CA GLN A 39 2.62 15.19 11.70
C GLN A 39 1.26 15.47 11.06
N SER A 40 1.15 15.36 9.72
CA SER A 40 -0.07 15.62 8.94
C SER A 40 -1.10 14.49 9.09
N ALA A 41 -1.57 14.25 10.32
CA ALA A 41 -2.53 13.21 10.64
C ALA A 41 -3.91 13.44 9.98
N TRP A 42 -4.74 12.40 9.97
CA TRP A 42 -6.13 12.40 9.54
C TRP A 42 -6.94 13.54 10.18
N GLU A 43 -6.77 13.76 11.49
CA GLU A 43 -7.44 14.85 12.21
C GLU A 43 -7.00 16.23 11.71
N TRP A 44 -5.73 16.39 11.31
CA TRP A 44 -5.21 17.62 10.72
C TRP A 44 -5.79 17.85 9.32
N ILE A 45 -5.77 16.81 8.46
CA ILE A 45 -6.34 16.85 7.11
C ILE A 45 -7.80 17.27 7.14
N LEU A 46 -8.54 16.72 8.11
CA LEU A 46 -9.95 17.01 8.28
C LEU A 46 -10.22 18.38 8.91
N THR A 47 -9.26 19.16 9.38
CA THR A 47 -9.56 20.38 10.16
C THR A 47 -9.32 21.67 9.37
N PRO A 48 -10.36 22.48 9.06
CA PRO A 48 -10.22 23.69 8.23
C PRO A 48 -9.33 24.80 8.79
N SER A 49 -9.11 24.84 10.10
CA SER A 49 -8.17 25.79 10.72
C SER A 49 -6.71 25.38 10.56
N ASP A 50 -6.46 24.10 10.28
CA ASP A 50 -5.14 23.51 10.29
C ASP A 50 -4.68 23.15 8.86
N HIS A 51 -5.61 22.76 8.00
CA HIS A 51 -5.41 22.40 6.60
C HIS A 51 -6.41 23.13 5.71
N GLU A 52 -5.92 23.98 4.80
CA GLU A 52 -6.74 24.74 3.85
C GLU A 52 -7.65 23.84 3.00
N GLY A 53 -7.13 22.70 2.55
CA GLY A 53 -7.84 21.74 1.72
C GLY A 53 -8.96 20.97 2.44
N ALA A 54 -9.09 21.08 3.78
CA ALA A 54 -9.97 20.23 4.58
C ALA A 54 -11.43 20.24 4.12
N LYS A 55 -11.97 21.41 3.72
CA LYS A 55 -13.36 21.50 3.24
C LYS A 55 -13.58 20.72 1.95
N LYS A 56 -12.68 20.88 0.97
CA LYS A 56 -12.73 20.15 -0.31
C LYS A 56 -12.50 18.66 -0.11
N PHE A 57 -11.51 18.31 0.72
CA PHE A 57 -11.24 16.92 1.07
C PHE A 57 -12.48 16.24 1.65
N ARG A 58 -13.16 16.85 2.64
CA ARG A 58 -14.42 16.34 3.22
C ARG A 58 -15.55 16.16 2.19
N GLN A 59 -15.50 16.88 1.06
CA GLN A 59 -16.46 16.78 -0.04
C GLN A 59 -16.09 15.72 -1.08
N GLY A 60 -14.93 15.06 -0.95
CA GLY A 60 -14.51 13.94 -1.78
C GLY A 60 -13.28 14.21 -2.67
N THR A 61 -12.74 15.44 -2.68
CA THR A 61 -11.49 15.75 -3.39
C THR A 61 -10.34 14.92 -2.84
N LEU A 62 -9.51 14.37 -3.73
CA LEU A 62 -8.36 13.54 -3.42
C LEU A 62 -7.16 14.42 -3.04
N CYS A 63 -6.14 13.85 -2.40
CA CYS A 63 -4.93 14.59 -2.04
C CYS A 63 -4.20 15.04 -3.31
N ARG A 64 -4.07 14.11 -4.27
CA ARG A 64 -3.37 14.33 -5.54
C ARG A 64 -4.02 15.40 -6.43
N ASP A 65 -5.33 15.61 -6.31
CA ASP A 65 -6.03 16.66 -7.06
C ASP A 65 -5.50 18.07 -6.74
N CYS A 66 -4.95 18.27 -5.54
CA CYS A 66 -4.38 19.54 -5.09
C CYS A 66 -2.86 19.53 -4.93
N GLN A 67 -2.25 18.36 -4.69
CA GLN A 67 -0.85 18.24 -4.28
C GLN A 67 -0.02 17.30 -5.19
N GLY A 68 -0.62 16.78 -6.26
CA GLY A 68 0.07 15.91 -7.20
C GLY A 68 1.21 16.64 -7.91
N GLY A 69 2.42 16.07 -7.85
CA GLY A 69 3.64 16.67 -8.38
C GLY A 69 4.44 17.50 -7.36
N GLU A 70 3.89 17.78 -6.17
CA GLU A 70 4.55 18.56 -5.12
C GLU A 70 5.27 17.65 -4.09
N GLU A 71 5.23 16.33 -4.24
CA GLU A 71 5.69 15.35 -3.23
C GLU A 71 7.15 15.55 -2.82
N ALA A 72 8.02 15.82 -3.78
CA ALA A 72 9.44 16.04 -3.52
C ALA A 72 9.69 17.34 -2.71
N GLU A 73 8.93 18.40 -3.02
CA GLU A 73 9.02 19.68 -2.31
C GLU A 73 8.44 19.56 -0.90
N MET A 74 7.28 18.91 -0.75
CA MET A 74 6.67 18.62 0.55
C MET A 74 7.63 17.82 1.44
N GLY A 75 8.22 16.75 0.92
CA GLY A 75 9.20 15.95 1.66
C GLY A 75 10.40 16.77 2.12
N ALA A 76 10.92 17.64 1.26
CA ALA A 76 12.04 18.52 1.59
C ALA A 76 11.65 19.55 2.68
N GLY A 77 10.45 20.13 2.57
CA GLY A 77 9.90 21.04 3.58
C GLY A 77 9.70 20.38 4.94
N ILE A 78 9.16 19.15 4.96
CA ILE A 78 9.00 18.37 6.19
C ILE A 78 10.36 18.06 6.84
N MET A 79 11.37 17.68 6.04
CA MET A 79 12.71 17.44 6.57
C MET A 79 13.46 18.71 6.98
N ALA A 80 13.12 19.87 6.41
CA ALA A 80 13.63 21.16 6.87
C ALA A 80 13.03 21.59 8.23
N GLY A 81 11.88 21.01 8.58
CA GLY A 81 11.19 21.18 9.86
C GLY A 81 10.26 22.38 9.93
N SER A 82 9.36 22.35 10.92
CA SER A 82 8.34 23.37 11.25
C SER A 82 7.31 23.70 10.15
N PRO A 83 6.00 23.88 10.46
CA PRO A 83 5.33 23.50 11.70
C PRO A 83 4.92 22.01 11.73
N LEU A 84 4.96 21.32 10.57
CA LEU A 84 4.44 19.95 10.44
C LEU A 84 5.43 18.87 10.89
N GLU A 85 6.70 19.19 11.08
CA GLU A 85 7.65 18.29 11.73
C GLU A 85 8.61 19.06 12.63
N PRO A 86 8.19 19.37 13.88
CA PRO A 86 9.03 20.05 14.87
C PRO A 86 10.30 19.26 15.25
N ASP A 87 10.27 17.93 15.15
CA ASP A 87 11.42 17.07 15.47
C ASP A 87 12.11 16.54 14.20
N ALA A 88 12.24 17.37 13.16
CA ALA A 88 12.81 16.97 11.88
C ALA A 88 14.23 16.39 12.00
N ALA A 89 14.97 16.72 13.06
CA ALA A 89 16.27 16.12 13.38
C ALA A 89 16.22 14.60 13.62
N ASN A 90 15.05 14.04 13.98
CA ASN A 90 14.83 12.60 14.12
C ASN A 90 14.42 11.94 12.80
N THR A 91 14.09 12.73 11.78
CA THR A 91 13.82 12.23 10.43
C THR A 91 15.13 12.12 9.67
N SER A 92 15.43 10.92 9.19
CA SER A 92 16.65 10.64 8.45
C SER A 92 16.34 9.91 7.15
N GLY A 93 17.31 9.88 6.25
CA GLY A 93 17.13 9.34 4.91
C GLY A 93 16.81 10.43 3.88
N PRO A 94 16.33 10.04 2.69
CA PRO A 94 16.02 10.97 1.63
C PRO A 94 14.66 11.66 1.87
N ALA A 95 14.55 12.93 1.48
CA ALA A 95 13.30 13.70 1.58
C ALA A 95 12.14 13.09 0.79
N HIS A 96 12.46 12.45 -0.33
CA HIS A 96 11.54 11.70 -1.14
C HIS A 96 12.26 10.51 -1.80
N LEU A 97 11.47 9.54 -2.25
CA LEU A 97 11.90 8.40 -3.05
C LEU A 97 10.95 8.23 -4.23
N VAL A 98 11.47 7.74 -5.35
CA VAL A 98 10.64 7.31 -6.48
C VAL A 98 10.79 5.80 -6.61
N LEU A 99 9.68 5.08 -6.45
CA LEU A 99 9.58 3.67 -6.82
C LEU A 99 9.22 3.59 -8.30
N SER A 100 10.05 2.87 -9.05
CA SER A 100 9.70 2.45 -10.39
C SER A 100 9.11 1.06 -10.28
N THR A 101 7.83 0.90 -10.65
CA THR A 101 7.08 -0.35 -10.45
C THR A 101 6.37 -0.82 -11.71
N ALA A 102 6.13 -2.13 -11.80
CA ALA A 102 5.26 -2.76 -12.77
C ALA A 102 4.40 -3.84 -12.11
N PHE A 103 3.27 -4.15 -12.75
CA PHE A 103 2.34 -5.16 -12.30
C PHE A 103 2.12 -6.21 -13.37
N ALA A 104 1.98 -7.46 -12.95
CA ALA A 104 1.56 -8.60 -13.76
C ALA A 104 0.34 -9.23 -13.13
N ILE A 105 -0.56 -9.75 -13.95
CA ILE A 105 -1.68 -10.55 -13.45
C ILE A 105 -1.87 -11.78 -14.32
N ASN A 106 -2.26 -12.87 -13.68
CA ASN A 106 -2.73 -14.10 -14.31
C ASN A 106 -3.94 -14.61 -13.50
N PRO A 107 -4.62 -15.70 -13.92
CA PRO A 107 -5.82 -16.18 -13.24
C PRO A 107 -5.65 -16.54 -11.74
N GLU A 108 -4.41 -16.72 -11.27
CA GLU A 108 -4.11 -17.12 -9.90
C GLU A 108 -3.46 -16.03 -9.06
N THR A 109 -2.61 -15.16 -9.64
CA THR A 109 -1.76 -14.24 -8.88
C THR A 109 -1.68 -12.83 -9.46
N LEU A 110 -1.59 -11.84 -8.56
CA LEU A 110 -1.03 -10.52 -8.86
C LEU A 110 0.47 -10.55 -8.51
N THR A 111 1.32 -10.07 -9.42
CA THR A 111 2.74 -9.85 -9.18
C THR A 111 3.03 -8.35 -9.25
N PHE A 112 3.67 -7.82 -8.23
CA PHE A 112 4.20 -6.46 -8.15
C PHE A 112 5.73 -6.54 -8.19
N THR A 113 6.31 -5.86 -9.16
CA THR A 113 7.76 -5.77 -9.33
C THR A 113 8.18 -4.31 -9.13
N THR A 114 9.23 -4.07 -8.35
CA THR A 114 9.77 -2.72 -8.14
C THR A 114 11.29 -2.72 -8.09
N GLN A 115 11.91 -1.68 -8.64
CA GLN A 115 13.32 -1.39 -8.39
C GLN A 115 13.50 -0.75 -7.02
N ILE A 116 14.55 -1.16 -6.32
CA ILE A 116 15.01 -0.52 -5.09
C ILE A 116 15.62 0.84 -5.48
N PRO A 117 15.09 1.96 -4.95
CA PRO A 117 15.63 3.29 -5.24
C PRO A 117 17.10 3.41 -4.86
N ALA A 118 17.90 4.07 -5.71
CA ALA A 118 19.35 4.20 -5.53
C ALA A 118 19.76 4.70 -4.13
N ALA A 119 18.99 5.62 -3.54
CA ALA A 119 19.25 6.18 -2.22
C ALA A 119 19.19 5.16 -1.06
N ILE A 120 18.51 4.03 -1.25
CA ILE A 120 18.34 2.98 -0.23
C ILE A 120 18.90 1.61 -0.64
N LYS A 121 19.57 1.52 -1.79
CA LYS A 121 20.24 0.28 -2.24
C LYS A 121 21.27 -0.21 -1.21
N GLY A 122 21.28 -1.52 -0.98
CA GLY A 122 22.18 -2.19 -0.04
C GLY A 122 21.94 -1.83 1.44
N LYS A 123 20.85 -1.13 1.77
CA LYS A 123 20.46 -0.80 3.14
C LYS A 123 19.25 -1.65 3.55
N ASP A 124 19.09 -1.84 4.85
CA ASP A 124 17.89 -2.45 5.40
C ASP A 124 16.71 -1.47 5.30
N PHE A 125 15.53 -1.98 4.93
CA PHE A 125 14.30 -1.21 4.87
C PHE A 125 13.07 -2.12 4.94
N THR A 126 11.91 -1.54 5.20
CA THR A 126 10.62 -2.20 5.03
C THR A 126 9.78 -1.43 4.03
N LEU A 127 9.34 -2.12 2.96
CA LEU A 127 8.35 -1.63 2.01
C LEU A 127 6.98 -2.21 2.41
N THR A 128 5.97 -1.37 2.51
CA THR A 128 4.59 -1.79 2.73
C THR A 128 3.75 -1.39 1.55
N LEU A 129 3.09 -2.36 0.92
CA LEU A 129 2.00 -2.13 -0.02
C LEU A 129 0.69 -2.18 0.75
N MET A 130 -0.13 -1.14 0.62
CA MET A 130 -1.47 -1.10 1.15
C MET A 130 -2.46 -1.35 0.02
N LEU A 131 -3.43 -2.22 0.25
CA LEU A 131 -4.54 -2.53 -0.65
C LEU A 131 -5.84 -2.38 0.12
N ALA A 132 -6.88 -1.87 -0.52
CA ALA A 132 -8.23 -1.87 0.04
C ALA A 132 -9.27 -2.09 -1.05
N ASN A 133 -10.51 -2.35 -0.62
CA ASN A 133 -11.65 -2.24 -1.51
C ASN A 133 -12.05 -0.77 -1.69
N GLU A 134 -12.58 -0.43 -2.87
CA GLU A 134 -13.04 0.93 -3.18
C GLU A 134 -14.12 1.45 -2.22
N SER A 135 -14.86 0.55 -1.57
CA SER A 135 -15.85 0.90 -0.55
C SER A 135 -15.24 1.54 0.69
N LEU A 136 -13.96 1.27 1.01
CA LEU A 136 -13.25 1.90 2.12
C LEU A 136 -12.80 3.31 1.75
N LYS A 137 -13.63 4.29 2.14
CA LYS A 137 -13.46 5.71 1.75
C LYS A 137 -12.16 6.33 2.21
N GLU A 138 -11.63 5.91 3.35
CA GLU A 138 -10.36 6.37 3.90
C GLU A 138 -9.19 6.01 2.98
N ALA A 139 -9.13 4.77 2.52
CA ALA A 139 -8.11 4.31 1.59
C ALA A 139 -8.30 4.94 0.20
N ALA A 140 -9.55 4.93 -0.31
CA ALA A 140 -9.87 5.47 -1.63
C ALA A 140 -9.58 6.96 -1.79
N ARG A 141 -9.62 7.73 -0.70
CA ARG A 141 -9.42 9.19 -0.75
C ARG A 141 -8.04 9.67 -0.33
N ALA A 142 -7.30 8.85 0.41
CA ALA A 142 -6.10 9.32 1.09
C ALA A 142 -5.01 8.26 1.29
N GLY A 143 -5.19 7.05 0.79
CA GLY A 143 -4.16 6.01 0.87
C GLY A 143 -3.71 5.77 2.31
N CYS A 144 -2.40 5.88 2.54
CA CYS A 144 -1.76 5.68 3.85
C CYS A 144 -2.28 6.62 4.96
N TRP A 145 -2.85 7.79 4.62
CA TRP A 145 -3.37 8.73 5.61
C TRP A 145 -4.62 8.24 6.31
N GLY A 146 -5.37 7.31 5.70
CA GLY A 146 -6.55 6.70 6.30
C GLY A 146 -6.28 6.02 7.65
N ALA A 147 -5.03 5.70 7.95
CA ALA A 147 -4.58 5.12 9.23
C ALA A 147 -3.55 5.98 9.99
N CYS A 148 -3.34 7.23 9.58
CA CYS A 148 -2.38 8.13 10.21
C CYS A 148 -3.09 9.05 11.22
N HIS A 149 -3.10 8.69 12.50
CA HIS A 149 -3.81 9.43 13.55
C HIS A 149 -2.87 10.14 14.51
N ARG A 150 -3.36 11.22 15.15
CA ARG A 150 -2.55 12.03 16.08
C ARG A 150 -2.16 11.31 17.38
N ASP A 151 -2.89 10.28 17.77
CA ASP A 151 -2.63 9.43 18.94
C ASP A 151 -1.85 8.15 18.63
N ASN A 152 -1.44 7.97 17.36
CA ASN A 152 -0.46 6.94 17.02
C ASN A 152 0.87 7.21 17.71
N LYS A 153 1.63 6.13 17.93
CA LYS A 153 2.96 6.16 18.52
C LYS A 153 3.88 7.14 17.78
N GLY A 154 4.46 8.05 18.55
CA GLY A 154 5.33 9.13 18.07
C GLY A 154 4.60 10.34 17.49
N MET A 155 3.26 10.43 17.53
CA MET A 155 2.51 11.59 17.04
C MET A 155 2.16 12.58 18.18
N PRO A 156 1.68 13.81 17.90
CA PRO A 156 1.53 14.85 18.93
C PRO A 156 0.61 14.53 20.10
N ALA A 157 -0.31 13.58 19.95
CA ALA A 157 -1.23 13.12 20.99
C ALA A 157 -0.98 11.64 21.36
N ASP A 158 0.25 11.15 21.14
CA ASP A 158 0.69 9.77 21.34
C ASP A 158 0.02 9.10 22.55
N ALA A 159 -0.78 8.07 22.28
CA ALA A 159 -1.41 7.22 23.27
C ALA A 159 -0.85 5.78 23.27
N GLY A 160 0.32 5.58 22.64
CA GLY A 160 0.96 4.29 22.44
C GLY A 160 0.28 3.42 21.39
N LEU A 161 -0.61 3.99 20.58
CA LEU A 161 -1.38 3.24 19.58
C LEU A 161 -0.55 2.96 18.33
N GLU A 162 -0.64 1.74 17.82
CA GLU A 162 -0.23 1.44 16.46
C GLU A 162 -1.30 1.94 15.46
N LYS A 163 -1.08 1.69 14.17
CA LYS A 163 -2.04 2.07 13.11
C LYS A 163 -3.43 1.46 13.36
N TYR A 164 -4.48 2.22 13.06
CA TYR A 164 -5.88 1.78 13.09
C TYR A 164 -6.71 2.57 12.07
N LEU A 165 -7.91 2.09 11.74
CA LEU A 165 -8.91 2.77 10.92
C LEU A 165 -9.99 3.43 11.78
N PRO A 166 -10.48 4.63 11.41
CA PRO A 166 -11.50 5.38 12.15
C PRO A 166 -12.71 4.55 12.58
N ALA A 167 -13.22 3.70 11.68
CA ALA A 167 -14.44 2.92 11.89
C ALA A 167 -14.36 1.93 13.06
N SER A 168 -13.15 1.55 13.48
CA SER A 168 -12.93 0.69 14.65
C SER A 168 -13.14 1.40 15.99
N ARG A 169 -13.28 2.74 15.98
CA ARG A 169 -13.45 3.58 17.18
C ARG A 169 -14.87 4.16 17.22
N PRO A 170 -15.49 4.33 18.40
CA PRO A 170 -16.84 4.89 18.51
C PRO A 170 -16.91 6.35 18.05
N LYS A 171 -15.79 7.08 18.14
CA LYS A 171 -15.69 8.48 17.75
C LYS A 171 -14.24 8.89 17.52
N LEU A 172 -14.01 9.72 16.50
CA LEU A 172 -12.78 10.49 16.36
C LEU A 172 -12.89 11.87 17.01
N SER A 173 -11.82 12.31 17.65
CA SER A 173 -11.64 13.65 18.21
C SER A 173 -10.46 14.37 17.53
N ARG A 174 -10.18 15.62 17.92
CA ARG A 174 -8.98 16.34 17.41
C ARG A 174 -7.65 15.73 17.84
N THR A 175 -7.65 14.83 18.82
CA THR A 175 -6.46 14.15 19.31
C THR A 175 -6.38 12.70 18.83
N GLY A 176 -7.35 12.23 18.05
CA GLY A 176 -7.45 10.83 17.62
C GLY A 176 -8.68 10.12 18.19
N GLY A 177 -8.71 8.80 18.04
CA GLY A 177 -9.85 7.93 18.40
C GLY A 177 -9.73 7.29 19.79
N GLY A 178 -8.55 7.33 20.39
CA GLY A 178 -8.27 6.71 21.69
C GLY A 178 -8.27 5.18 21.63
N THR A 179 -8.17 4.57 22.82
CA THR A 179 -8.03 3.11 23.00
C THR A 179 -9.38 2.37 23.02
N THR A 180 -10.50 3.09 23.06
CA THR A 180 -11.82 2.46 23.13
C THR A 180 -12.26 1.98 21.76
N LEU A 181 -12.50 0.68 21.62
CA LEU A 181 -13.02 0.08 20.40
C LEU A 181 -14.56 0.12 20.37
N VAL A 182 -15.12 -0.01 19.16
CA VAL A 182 -16.50 -0.48 19.01
C VAL A 182 -16.63 -1.92 19.50
N ASP A 183 -17.85 -2.41 19.70
CA ASP A 183 -18.06 -3.79 20.15
C ASP A 183 -17.58 -4.83 19.12
N ALA A 184 -17.36 -6.07 19.59
CA ALA A 184 -16.83 -7.16 18.77
C ALA A 184 -17.75 -7.50 17.57
N GLU A 185 -19.07 -7.37 17.73
CA GLU A 185 -20.03 -7.58 16.65
C GLU A 185 -19.84 -6.53 15.54
N SER A 186 -19.64 -5.28 15.92
CA SER A 186 -19.34 -4.19 14.97
C SER A 186 -18.01 -4.38 14.27
N LEU A 187 -16.95 -4.81 14.97
CA LEU A 187 -15.67 -5.15 14.33
C LEU A 187 -15.84 -6.30 13.33
N GLN A 188 -16.56 -7.36 13.72
CA GLN A 188 -16.82 -8.50 12.84
C GLN A 188 -17.63 -8.11 11.60
N ARG A 189 -18.60 -7.19 11.75
CA ARG A 189 -19.36 -6.63 10.63
C ARG A 189 -18.47 -5.81 9.71
N LEU A 190 -17.59 -4.96 10.24
CA LEU A 190 -16.63 -4.20 9.42
C LEU A 190 -15.74 -5.14 8.59
N ILE A 191 -15.32 -6.27 9.15
CA ILE A 191 -14.59 -7.31 8.40
C ILE A 191 -15.47 -7.92 7.29
N GLN A 192 -16.73 -8.26 7.57
CA GLN A 192 -17.65 -8.84 6.59
C GLN A 192 -18.02 -7.85 5.46
N GLU A 193 -18.07 -6.56 5.78
CA GLU A 193 -18.29 -5.45 4.84
C GLU A 193 -16.98 -4.98 4.17
N GLU A 194 -15.89 -5.71 4.40
CA GLU A 194 -14.57 -5.47 3.82
C GLU A 194 -14.02 -4.06 4.08
N GLN A 195 -14.35 -3.50 5.25
CA GLN A 195 -13.91 -2.18 5.72
C GLN A 195 -12.55 -2.28 6.43
N PHE A 196 -11.55 -2.84 5.75
CA PHE A 196 -10.18 -2.98 6.24
C PHE A 196 -9.18 -2.74 5.12
N MET A 197 -7.92 -2.49 5.47
CA MET A 197 -6.80 -2.45 4.51
C MET A 197 -6.00 -3.75 4.63
N GLU A 198 -5.66 -4.38 3.51
CA GLU A 198 -4.62 -5.41 3.46
C GLU A 198 -3.25 -4.75 3.34
N LEU A 199 -2.26 -5.26 4.07
CA LEU A 199 -0.88 -4.83 4.02
C LEU A 199 0.02 -5.98 3.55
N LEU A 200 0.82 -5.76 2.51
CA LEU A 200 1.94 -6.62 2.14
C LEU A 200 3.21 -5.95 2.61
N ARG A 201 3.76 -6.43 3.72
CA ARG A 201 4.92 -5.85 4.38
C ARG A 201 6.16 -6.66 4.05
N VAL A 202 7.07 -6.05 3.30
CA VAL A 202 8.31 -6.65 2.82
C VAL A 202 9.48 -6.05 3.58
N SER A 203 10.13 -6.87 4.40
CA SER A 203 11.35 -6.47 5.10
C SER A 203 12.58 -6.98 4.36
N VAL A 204 13.47 -6.05 4.00
CA VAL A 204 14.76 -6.32 3.36
C VAL A 204 15.86 -6.11 4.38
N ALA A 205 16.69 -7.13 4.56
CA ALA A 205 17.86 -7.10 5.42
C ALA A 205 19.05 -7.74 4.69
N GLY A 206 20.07 -6.93 4.39
CA GLY A 206 21.18 -7.34 3.52
C GLY A 206 20.70 -7.85 2.15
N ASN A 207 20.93 -9.13 1.86
CA ASN A 207 20.52 -9.78 0.60
C ASN A 207 19.28 -10.67 0.73
N LYS A 208 18.50 -10.50 1.80
CA LYS A 208 17.28 -11.29 2.05
C LYS A 208 16.07 -10.38 2.09
N ALA A 209 14.96 -10.88 1.55
CA ALA A 209 13.64 -10.28 1.68
C ALA A 209 12.69 -11.29 2.32
N THR A 210 11.80 -10.80 3.18
CA THR A 210 10.71 -11.57 3.80
C THR A 210 9.40 -10.83 3.59
N LEU A 211 8.30 -11.57 3.43
CA LEU A 211 6.97 -11.02 3.21
C LEU A 211 6.05 -11.45 4.33
N GLN A 212 5.32 -10.49 4.88
CA GLN A 212 4.26 -10.69 5.84
C GLN A 212 2.98 -10.05 5.29
N ARG A 213 1.89 -10.81 5.26
CA ARG A 213 0.55 -10.30 4.92
C ARG A 213 -0.22 -10.03 6.20
N GLU A 214 -0.85 -8.86 6.27
CA GLU A 214 -1.61 -8.39 7.43
C GLU A 214 -2.91 -7.76 6.94
N TYR A 215 -3.88 -7.61 7.84
CA TYR A 215 -4.97 -6.66 7.66
C TYR A 215 -4.98 -5.63 8.79
N LEU A 216 -5.49 -4.45 8.48
CA LEU A 216 -5.56 -3.31 9.37
C LEU A 216 -7.01 -2.88 9.54
N LEU A 217 -7.48 -2.93 10.79
CA LEU A 217 -8.79 -2.41 11.20
C LEU A 217 -8.68 -1.66 12.54
N ASP A 218 -8.74 -2.37 13.65
CA ASP A 218 -8.59 -1.82 15.00
C ASP A 218 -7.12 -1.72 15.42
N GLU A 219 -6.33 -2.66 14.92
CA GLU A 219 -4.88 -2.73 14.89
C GLU A 219 -4.44 -3.57 13.68
N ARG A 220 -3.14 -3.89 13.57
CA ARG A 220 -2.64 -4.83 12.56
C ARG A 220 -2.78 -6.26 13.05
N HIS A 221 -3.28 -7.11 12.18
CA HIS A 221 -3.47 -8.53 12.42
C HIS A 221 -2.79 -9.34 11.33
N GLU A 222 -1.99 -10.34 11.70
CA GLU A 222 -1.36 -11.22 10.72
C GLU A 222 -2.41 -12.06 9.99
N LEU A 223 -2.29 -12.14 8.67
CA LEU A 223 -3.08 -13.06 7.87
C LEU A 223 -2.48 -14.46 7.90
N ALA A 224 -3.32 -15.47 7.77
CA ALA A 224 -2.86 -16.85 7.65
C ALA A 224 -1.93 -16.99 6.43
N ALA A 225 -0.91 -17.85 6.58
CA ALA A 225 0.03 -18.12 5.51
C ALA A 225 -0.70 -18.64 4.25
N ASP A 226 -0.24 -18.18 3.10
CA ASP A 226 -0.75 -18.56 1.79
C ASP A 226 0.40 -18.71 0.77
N ASN A 227 0.09 -18.75 -0.52
CA ASN A 227 1.08 -18.88 -1.58
C ASN A 227 1.75 -17.53 -1.96
N SER A 228 1.69 -16.51 -1.10
CA SER A 228 2.38 -15.24 -1.37
C SER A 228 3.88 -15.40 -1.22
N THR A 229 4.64 -14.70 -2.07
CA THR A 229 6.09 -14.81 -2.12
C THR A 229 6.74 -13.45 -2.30
N VAL A 230 7.99 -13.34 -1.86
CA VAL A 230 8.88 -12.25 -2.23
C VAL A 230 10.23 -12.79 -2.66
N THR A 231 10.78 -12.24 -3.73
CA THR A 231 12.13 -12.53 -4.21
C THR A 231 12.89 -11.23 -4.38
N LEU A 232 14.11 -11.18 -3.84
CA LEU A 232 15.08 -10.11 -4.10
C LEU A 232 16.08 -10.59 -5.17
N GLN A 233 16.10 -9.94 -6.33
CA GLN A 233 17.00 -10.23 -7.45
C GLN A 233 17.87 -9.00 -7.76
N GLY A 234 19.09 -8.97 -7.23
CA GLY A 234 19.91 -7.77 -7.31
C GLY A 234 19.23 -6.60 -6.60
N ASP A 235 18.87 -5.55 -7.34
CA ASP A 235 18.14 -4.39 -6.83
C ASP A 235 16.63 -4.45 -7.11
N GLU A 236 16.10 -5.61 -7.47
CA GLU A 236 14.68 -5.81 -7.82
C GLU A 236 13.95 -6.59 -6.73
N LEU A 237 12.80 -6.08 -6.27
CA LEU A 237 11.83 -6.83 -5.47
C LEU A 237 10.69 -7.31 -6.35
N ILE A 238 10.46 -8.62 -6.35
CA ILE A 238 9.33 -9.28 -7.01
C ILE A 238 8.45 -9.87 -5.92
N ILE A 239 7.23 -9.36 -5.80
CA ILE A 239 6.27 -9.74 -4.77
C ILE A 239 5.05 -10.32 -5.47
N SER A 240 4.63 -11.52 -5.09
CA SER A 240 3.45 -12.17 -5.67
C SER A 240 2.48 -12.56 -4.57
N ARG A 241 1.18 -12.42 -4.85
CA ARG A 241 0.11 -12.88 -3.96
C ARG A 241 -1.05 -13.52 -4.75
N PRO A 242 -1.76 -14.51 -4.17
CA PRO A 242 -2.95 -15.10 -4.81
C PRO A 242 -4.03 -14.05 -5.04
N LEU A 243 -4.75 -14.04 -6.17
CA LEU A 243 -5.87 -13.11 -6.40
C LEU A 243 -7.06 -13.36 -5.46
N ARG A 244 -7.30 -14.63 -5.11
CA ARG A 244 -8.35 -15.01 -4.18
C ARG A 244 -7.76 -15.24 -2.80
N THR A 245 -8.44 -14.69 -1.80
CA THR A 245 -8.03 -14.74 -0.39
C THR A 245 -9.16 -15.36 0.43
N SER A 246 -8.79 -15.94 1.58
CA SER A 246 -9.75 -16.34 2.61
C SER A 246 -9.67 -15.40 3.80
N GLY A 247 -10.80 -15.12 4.45
CA GLY A 247 -10.83 -14.21 5.60
C GLY A 247 -10.58 -12.75 5.21
N PRO A 248 -10.02 -11.92 6.12
CA PRO A 248 -9.83 -10.48 5.91
C PRO A 248 -8.64 -10.14 4.99
N GLY A 249 -8.49 -10.84 3.86
CA GLY A 249 -7.60 -10.43 2.77
C GLY A 249 -8.44 -9.93 1.59
N ILE A 250 -7.93 -8.97 0.81
CA ILE A 250 -8.64 -8.40 -0.33
C ILE A 250 -8.58 -9.36 -1.51
N SER A 251 -9.74 -9.88 -1.92
CA SER A 251 -9.84 -10.66 -3.16
C SER A 251 -9.87 -9.70 -4.36
N LEU A 252 -9.00 -9.97 -5.34
CA LEU A 252 -8.82 -9.15 -6.52
C LEU A 252 -9.59 -9.75 -7.70
N GLN A 253 -10.38 -8.90 -8.34
CA GLN A 253 -11.16 -9.18 -9.55
C GLN A 253 -11.06 -7.95 -10.46
N PRO A 254 -11.51 -8.00 -11.72
CA PRO A 254 -11.57 -6.81 -12.55
C PRO A 254 -12.31 -5.68 -11.84
N GLY A 255 -11.69 -4.51 -11.77
CA GLY A 255 -12.13 -3.42 -10.92
C GLY A 255 -10.98 -2.57 -10.43
N LYS A 256 -11.30 -1.68 -9.50
CA LYS A 256 -10.40 -0.66 -8.98
C LYS A 256 -10.16 -0.88 -7.48
N PHE A 257 -8.91 -0.82 -7.08
CA PHE A 257 -8.50 -1.05 -5.69
C PHE A 257 -7.60 0.08 -5.22
N PRO A 258 -8.01 0.85 -4.18
CA PRO A 258 -7.13 1.82 -3.57
C PRO A 258 -5.82 1.18 -3.12
N MET A 259 -4.72 1.80 -3.53
CA MET A 259 -3.36 1.35 -3.29
C MET A 259 -2.49 2.51 -2.81
N ALA A 260 -1.62 2.23 -1.83
CA ALA A 260 -0.61 3.18 -1.40
C ALA A 260 0.64 2.45 -0.89
N PHE A 261 1.72 3.20 -0.72
CA PHE A 261 3.03 2.65 -0.42
C PHE A 261 3.63 3.38 0.78
N ALA A 262 4.33 2.64 1.63
CA ALA A 262 5.15 3.21 2.70
C ALA A 262 6.53 2.56 2.74
N ILE A 263 7.56 3.34 3.03
CA ILE A 263 8.93 2.86 3.23
C ILE A 263 9.48 3.36 4.56
N HIS A 264 9.84 2.41 5.41
CA HIS A 264 10.70 2.63 6.57
C HIS A 264 12.13 2.27 6.19
N THR A 265 13.03 3.25 6.05
CA THR A 265 14.47 3.01 5.89
C THR A 265 15.13 2.66 7.22
N ASN A 266 16.33 2.08 7.20
CA ASN A 266 17.10 1.81 8.41
C ASN A 266 17.19 3.05 9.33
N GLY A 267 16.79 2.89 10.60
CA GLY A 267 16.74 3.96 11.60
C GLY A 267 15.47 4.80 11.61
N SER A 268 14.55 4.60 10.66
CA SER A 268 13.21 5.21 10.73
C SER A 268 12.26 4.37 11.58
N GLU A 269 11.61 5.01 12.54
CA GLU A 269 10.58 4.40 13.38
C GLU A 269 9.34 5.29 13.46
N GLY A 270 8.19 4.68 13.75
CA GLY A 270 6.94 5.39 13.92
C GLY A 270 6.60 6.28 12.72
N ARG A 271 6.41 7.57 12.96
CA ARG A 271 6.03 8.57 11.94
C ARG A 271 7.13 8.96 10.95
N HIS A 272 8.40 8.63 11.23
CA HIS A 272 9.55 9.09 10.43
C HIS A 272 9.78 8.27 9.15
N HIS A 273 8.73 7.93 8.41
CA HIS A 273 8.77 7.09 7.21
C HIS A 273 8.30 7.88 5.98
N LEU A 274 8.56 7.33 4.80
CA LEU A 274 8.04 7.87 3.56
C LEU A 274 6.70 7.20 3.23
N VAL A 275 5.75 7.95 2.71
CA VAL A 275 4.45 7.45 2.22
C VAL A 275 4.17 8.02 0.83
N SER A 276 3.41 7.30 0.02
CA SER A 276 2.79 7.83 -1.19
C SER A 276 1.41 8.41 -0.88
N PHE A 277 0.92 9.28 -1.76
CA PHE A 277 -0.52 9.54 -1.86
C PHE A 277 -1.30 8.28 -2.30
N GLU A 278 -2.62 8.41 -2.36
CA GLU A 278 -3.53 7.43 -2.94
C GLU A 278 -3.26 7.19 -4.43
N TYR A 279 -3.17 5.92 -4.82
CA TYR A 279 -3.26 5.46 -6.19
C TYR A 279 -4.42 4.48 -6.28
N ASP A 280 -4.86 4.17 -7.50
CA ASP A 280 -5.82 3.11 -7.76
C ASP A 280 -5.13 2.02 -8.59
N LEU A 281 -5.07 0.79 -8.08
CA LEU A 281 -4.73 -0.37 -8.91
C LEU A 281 -5.96 -0.72 -9.75
N LEU A 282 -5.86 -0.53 -11.05
CA LEU A 282 -6.88 -0.92 -12.02
C LEU A 282 -6.57 -2.30 -12.58
N ILE A 283 -7.49 -3.24 -12.41
CA ILE A 283 -7.47 -4.58 -12.99
C ILE A 283 -8.54 -4.65 -14.08
N THR A 284 -8.17 -5.07 -15.29
CA THR A 284 -9.10 -5.21 -16.42
C THR A 284 -9.01 -6.58 -17.05
N ASP A 285 -10.14 -7.07 -17.56
CA ASP A 285 -10.21 -8.22 -18.46
C ASP A 285 -10.45 -7.70 -19.88
N ALA A 286 -9.37 -7.33 -20.59
CA ALA A 286 -9.45 -6.82 -21.96
C ALA A 286 -9.27 -7.94 -22.99
N GLU A 287 -9.59 -7.67 -24.26
CA GLU A 287 -9.39 -8.63 -25.38
C GLU A 287 -7.92 -9.07 -25.54
N GLY A 288 -6.96 -8.34 -24.95
CA GLY A 288 -5.54 -8.69 -24.86
C GLY A 288 -5.14 -9.57 -23.66
N GLY A 289 -6.09 -10.01 -22.84
CA GLY A 289 -5.87 -10.72 -21.58
C GLY A 289 -5.98 -9.81 -20.35
N PRO A 290 -5.92 -10.39 -19.13
CA PRO A 290 -6.02 -9.61 -17.91
C PRO A 290 -4.80 -8.69 -17.77
N SER A 291 -5.02 -7.46 -17.32
CA SER A 291 -3.96 -6.49 -17.05
C SER A 291 -4.14 -5.84 -15.68
N ALA A 292 -3.03 -5.37 -15.10
CA ALA A 292 -3.01 -4.64 -13.84
C ALA A 292 -2.03 -3.48 -13.98
N HIS A 293 -2.42 -2.28 -13.54
CA HIS A 293 -1.57 -1.09 -13.53
C HIS A 293 -2.15 -0.05 -12.55
N LEU A 294 -1.32 0.88 -12.09
CA LEU A 294 -1.80 2.05 -11.37
C LEU A 294 -2.52 3.00 -12.33
N GLN A 295 -3.70 3.46 -11.99
CA GLN A 295 -4.32 4.56 -12.70
C GLN A 295 -3.60 5.86 -12.28
N THR A 296 -2.98 6.55 -13.22
CA THR A 296 -2.22 7.77 -12.93
C THR A 296 -2.96 9.06 -13.28
N GLU A 297 -4.02 9.00 -14.09
CA GLU A 297 -5.01 10.06 -14.39
C GLU A 297 -6.33 9.43 -14.87
#